data_AF-A0A1F6GKY8-F1
#
_entry.id   AF-A0A1F6GKY8-F1
#
_cell.length_a   1.000
_cell.length_b   1.000
_cell.length_c   1.000
_cell.angle_alpha   90.00
_cell.angle_beta   90.00
_cell.angle_gamma   90.00
#
_symmetry.space_group_name_H-M   'P 1'
#
loop_
_entity.id
_entity.type
_entity.pdbx_description
1 polymer ?
#
loop_
_entity_poly.entity_id
_entity_poly.type
_entity_poly.pdbx_seq_one_letter_code
_entity_poly.pdbx_strand_id
1 'polypeptide(L)'
;MSDKVKFLEKPYLRLRKAEVKGNSVTIGIEKYVLYDFPLGSGKKADEDREALLHLVKDNFAILIDYWAVDWDYDGLTFKSQWQDLRGLGRKTKIVTTEKEHIYEKVGKHTIAVRVVDIFGNDATATMEVKI
;
A
#
# COMPACT_ATOMS: atom_id res chain seq x y z
N MET A 1 28.10 23.42 8.58
CA MET A 1 27.90 22.61 7.35
C MET A 1 26.40 22.42 7.22
N SER A 2 25.79 22.81 6.10
CA SER A 2 24.36 22.54 5.87
C SER A 2 24.16 21.04 5.76
N ASP A 3 23.22 20.47 6.51
CA ASP A 3 22.83 19.08 6.36
C ASP A 3 22.43 18.82 4.90
N LYS A 4 23.05 17.82 4.28
CA LYS A 4 22.71 17.43 2.91
C LYS A 4 21.30 16.86 2.92
N VAL A 5 20.38 17.50 2.21
CA VAL A 5 19.03 16.96 1.99
C VAL A 5 19.18 15.61 1.27
N LYS A 6 18.71 14.53 1.88
CA LYS A 6 18.67 13.18 1.29
C LYS A 6 17.24 12.87 0.88
N PHE A 7 17.03 12.59 -0.41
CA PHE A 7 15.77 12.08 -0.90
C PHE A 7 15.76 10.54 -0.77
N LEU A 8 14.68 10.00 -0.21
CA LEU A 8 14.47 8.56 -0.16
C LEU A 8 13.91 8.08 -1.50
N GLU A 9 14.26 6.85 -1.88
CA GLU A 9 13.67 6.23 -3.06
C GLU A 9 12.19 5.95 -2.85
N LYS A 10 11.40 6.10 -3.91
CA LYS A 10 9.96 5.84 -3.84
C LYS A 10 9.72 4.34 -3.58
N PRO A 11 8.76 4.01 -2.70
CA PRO A 11 8.35 2.62 -2.49
C PRO A 11 7.88 1.96 -3.78
N TYR A 12 8.17 0.67 -3.92
CA TYR A 12 7.62 -0.16 -4.98
C TYR A 12 6.32 -0.82 -4.52
N LEU A 13 5.23 -0.51 -5.21
CA LEU A 13 3.91 -1.12 -5.02
C LEU A 13 3.56 -1.97 -6.24
N ARG A 14 3.19 -3.22 -5.99
CA ARG A 14 2.61 -4.12 -6.99
C ARG A 14 1.28 -4.65 -6.51
N LEU A 15 0.25 -4.48 -7.34
CA LEU A 15 -1.07 -5.04 -7.11
C LEU A 15 -1.15 -6.46 -7.68
N ARG A 16 -1.91 -7.33 -7.03
CA ARG A 16 -2.30 -8.63 -7.60
C ARG A 16 -3.16 -8.39 -8.83
N LYS A 17 -3.11 -9.34 -9.77
CA LYS A 17 -4.06 -9.36 -10.88
C LYS A 17 -5.48 -9.44 -10.32
N ALA A 18 -6.37 -8.56 -10.77
CA ALA A 18 -7.77 -8.58 -10.35
C ALA A 18 -8.45 -9.92 -10.70
N GLU A 19 -9.24 -10.43 -9.76
CA GLU A 19 -10.15 -11.55 -10.00
C GLU A 19 -11.55 -11.00 -10.24
N VAL A 20 -12.11 -11.27 -11.43
CA VAL A 20 -13.46 -10.84 -11.80
C VAL A 20 -14.39 -12.05 -11.80
N LYS A 21 -15.50 -11.98 -11.06
CA LYS A 21 -16.54 -13.03 -10.97
C LYS A 21 -17.92 -12.39 -11.09
N GLY A 22 -18.52 -12.46 -12.28
CA GLY A 22 -19.74 -11.71 -12.57
C GLY A 22 -19.48 -10.22 -12.46
N ASN A 23 -20.23 -9.52 -11.61
CA ASN A 23 -20.02 -8.11 -11.29
C ASN A 23 -19.14 -7.86 -10.05
N SER A 24 -18.56 -8.90 -9.46
CA SER A 24 -17.62 -8.78 -8.34
C SER A 24 -16.17 -8.73 -8.81
N VAL A 25 -15.38 -7.85 -8.21
CA VAL A 25 -13.93 -7.75 -8.40
C VAL A 25 -13.21 -7.83 -7.07
N THR A 26 -12.24 -8.73 -6.97
CA THR A 26 -11.27 -8.75 -5.88
C THR A 26 -9.93 -8.24 -6.36
N ILE A 27 -9.40 -7.25 -5.65
CA ILE A 27 -8.03 -6.75 -5.81
C ILE A 27 -7.23 -7.02 -4.54
N GLY A 28 -5.91 -6.93 -4.65
CA GLY A 28 -5.05 -6.96 -3.48
C GLY A 28 -3.67 -6.39 -3.74
N ILE A 29 -2.93 -6.19 -2.66
CA ILE A 29 -1.53 -5.82 -2.68
C ILE A 29 -0.72 -7.12 -2.77
N GLU A 30 0.05 -7.28 -3.83
CA GLU A 30 0.94 -8.43 -4.01
C GLU A 30 2.27 -8.19 -3.30
N LYS A 31 2.80 -6.97 -3.42
CA LYS A 31 4.09 -6.60 -2.85
C LYS A 31 4.14 -5.12 -2.54
N TYR A 32 4.74 -4.79 -1.40
CA TYR A 32 5.16 -3.44 -1.05
C TYR A 32 6.61 -3.50 -0.57
N VAL A 33 7.50 -2.71 -1.18
CA VAL A 33 8.94 -2.73 -0.87
C VAL A 33 9.44 -1.32 -0.62
N LEU A 34 10.12 -1.16 0.51
CA LEU A 34 10.94 0.00 0.82
C LEU A 34 12.40 -0.32 0.56
N TYR A 35 13.07 0.53 -0.21
CA TYR A 35 14.49 0.37 -0.53
C TYR A 35 15.41 0.86 0.58
N ASP A 36 14.98 1.87 1.33
CA ASP A 36 15.70 2.38 2.50
C ASP A 36 14.70 2.65 3.64
N PHE A 37 15.01 2.15 4.83
CA PHE A 37 14.27 2.47 6.04
C PHE A 37 14.88 3.72 6.70
N PRO A 38 14.09 4.77 6.98
CA PRO A 38 14.57 6.01 7.58
C PRO A 38 14.80 5.88 9.10
N LEU A 39 15.62 4.90 9.50
CA LEU A 39 15.93 4.57 10.90
C LEU A 39 17.17 5.33 11.45
N GLY A 40 17.82 6.14 10.62
CA GLY A 40 19.07 6.82 10.96
C GLY A 40 20.29 5.91 10.77
N SER A 41 21.34 6.17 11.57
CA SER A 41 22.65 5.51 11.45
C SER A 41 23.20 5.05 12.80
N GLY A 42 24.05 4.03 12.79
CA GLY A 42 24.76 3.50 13.96
C GLY A 42 24.20 2.15 14.40
N LYS A 43 24.90 1.49 15.33
CA LYS A 43 24.66 0.08 15.69
C LYS A 43 23.20 -0.26 15.98
N LYS A 44 22.50 0.57 16.74
CA LYS A 44 21.08 0.34 17.05
C LYS A 44 20.19 0.44 15.81
N ALA A 45 20.45 1.42 14.94
CA ALA A 45 19.68 1.58 13.69
C ALA A 45 19.93 0.39 12.74
N ASP A 46 21.14 -0.18 12.76
CA ASP A 46 21.47 -1.38 11.99
C ASP A 46 20.74 -2.61 12.56
N GLU A 47 20.70 -2.77 13.88
CA GLU A 47 19.93 -3.83 14.56
C GLU A 47 18.42 -3.72 14.28
N ASP A 48 17.85 -2.51 14.40
CA ASP A 48 16.44 -2.24 14.10
C ASP A 48 16.11 -2.49 12.62
N ARG A 49 17.04 -2.18 11.70
CA ARG A 49 16.92 -2.44 10.26
C ARG A 49 16.86 -3.94 9.97
N GLU A 50 17.78 -4.70 10.53
CA GLU A 50 17.80 -6.16 10.35
C GLU A 50 16.54 -6.83 10.93
N ALA A 51 16.10 -6.40 12.12
CA ALA A 51 14.86 -6.90 12.73
C ALA A 51 13.63 -6.59 11.85
N LEU A 52 13.55 -5.37 11.30
CA LEU A 52 12.46 -4.98 10.41
C LEU A 52 12.51 -5.76 9.10
N LEU A 53 13.68 -5.95 8.49
CA LEU A 53 13.84 -6.75 7.26
C LEU A 53 13.32 -8.18 7.45
N HIS A 54 13.60 -8.79 8.60
CA HIS A 54 13.10 -10.13 8.92
C HIS A 54 11.56 -10.15 8.99
N LEU A 55 10.94 -9.21 9.69
CA LEU A 55 9.47 -9.13 9.80
C LEU A 55 8.80 -8.89 8.44
N VAL A 56 9.39 -8.02 7.61
CA VAL A 56 8.87 -7.67 6.28
C VAL A 56 8.97 -8.83 5.31
N LYS A 57 10.03 -9.64 5.41
CA LYS A 57 10.21 -10.84 4.60
C LYS A 57 9.06 -11.84 4.81
N ASP A 58 8.61 -11.97 6.06
CA ASP A 58 7.51 -12.87 6.41
C ASP A 58 6.14 -12.27 6.07
N ASN A 59 5.95 -10.96 6.31
CA ASN A 59 4.71 -10.26 6.00
C ASN A 59 4.94 -8.77 5.71
N PHE A 60 4.94 -8.39 4.42
CA PHE A 60 5.12 -7.00 4.00
C PHE A 60 4.04 -6.06 4.55
N ALA A 61 2.84 -6.56 4.85
CA ALA A 61 1.71 -5.73 5.29
C ALA A 61 1.97 -5.07 6.66
N ILE A 62 2.98 -5.54 7.40
CA ILE A 62 3.43 -4.88 8.63
C ILE A 62 3.92 -3.44 8.39
N LEU A 63 4.39 -3.14 7.16
CA LEU A 63 4.83 -1.80 6.77
C LEU A 63 3.67 -0.88 6.43
N ILE A 64 2.48 -1.39 6.18
CA ILE A 64 1.37 -0.57 5.68
C ILE A 64 0.64 0.03 6.87
N ASP A 65 0.63 1.37 6.94
CA ASP A 65 -0.13 2.10 7.96
C ASP A 65 -1.59 2.29 7.52
N TYR A 66 -1.82 2.60 6.25
CA TYR A 66 -3.15 2.48 5.65
C TYR A 66 -3.08 2.27 4.14
N TRP A 67 -4.16 1.73 3.58
CA TRP A 67 -4.37 1.76 2.14
C TRP A 67 -5.83 2.06 1.82
N ALA A 68 -6.05 2.64 0.65
CA ALA A 68 -7.35 3.09 0.17
C ALA A 68 -7.56 2.69 -1.29
N VAL A 69 -8.82 2.54 -1.67
CA VAL A 69 -9.25 2.16 -3.01
C VAL A 69 -10.27 3.16 -3.54
N ASP A 70 -10.03 3.62 -4.76
CA ASP A 70 -10.98 4.26 -5.65
C ASP A 70 -11.32 3.24 -6.74
N TRP A 71 -12.58 2.78 -6.78
CA TRP A 71 -13.04 1.75 -7.71
C TRP A 71 -13.40 2.30 -9.09
N ASP A 72 -13.54 3.62 -9.23
CA ASP A 72 -13.92 4.27 -10.48
C ASP A 72 -13.13 5.58 -10.67
N TYR A 73 -11.81 5.42 -10.67
CA TYR A 73 -10.86 6.50 -10.76
C TYR A 73 -10.92 7.15 -12.15
N ASP A 74 -11.23 8.43 -12.17
CA ASP A 74 -11.39 9.24 -13.39
C ASP A 74 -10.07 9.74 -14.00
N GLY A 75 -8.93 9.40 -13.38
CA GLY A 75 -7.61 9.89 -13.79
C GLY A 75 -7.28 11.28 -13.29
N LEU A 76 -8.19 11.95 -12.56
CA LEU A 76 -8.02 13.33 -12.09
C LEU A 76 -7.88 13.40 -10.58
N THR A 77 -8.89 12.93 -9.85
CA THR A 77 -8.94 13.06 -8.38
C THR A 77 -9.22 11.72 -7.73
N PHE A 78 -8.33 11.32 -6.83
CA PHE A 78 -8.51 10.09 -6.06
C PHE A 78 -9.66 10.24 -5.08
N LYS A 79 -10.69 9.41 -5.20
CA LYS A 79 -11.89 9.39 -4.35
C LYS A 79 -11.85 8.11 -3.52
N SER A 80 -11.41 8.20 -2.27
CA SER A 80 -11.41 7.06 -1.35
C SER A 80 -12.83 6.56 -1.13
N GLN A 81 -13.14 5.38 -1.66
CA GLN A 81 -14.43 4.71 -1.46
C GLN A 81 -14.35 3.60 -0.41
N TRP A 82 -13.15 3.07 -0.19
CA TRP A 82 -12.85 2.11 0.86
C TRP A 82 -11.41 2.29 1.35
N GLN A 83 -11.19 2.00 2.63
CA GLN A 83 -9.85 2.04 3.25
C GLN A 83 -9.75 1.06 4.43
N ASP A 84 -8.54 0.57 4.68
CA ASP A 84 -8.18 -0.11 5.93
C ASP A 84 -6.94 0.55 6.55
N LEU A 85 -6.94 0.62 7.89
CA LEU A 85 -5.92 1.31 8.65
C LEU A 85 -5.38 0.41 9.76
N ARG A 86 -4.08 0.53 10.01
CA ARG A 86 -3.35 -0.19 11.05
C ARG A 86 -3.87 0.12 12.45
N GLY A 87 -4.39 1.33 12.67
CA GLY A 87 -4.89 1.80 13.97
C GLY A 87 -3.77 2.37 14.86
N LEU A 88 -4.12 2.72 16.10
CA LEU A 88 -3.20 3.41 17.02
C LEU A 88 -3.04 2.67 18.36
N GLY A 89 -1.83 2.70 18.91
CA GLY A 89 -1.51 2.21 20.25
C GLY A 89 -1.85 0.73 20.45
N ARG A 90 -2.63 0.40 21.48
CA ARG A 90 -3.03 -0.98 21.80
C ARG A 90 -3.99 -1.61 20.78
N LYS A 91 -4.54 -0.83 19.85
CA LYS A 91 -5.46 -1.31 18.79
C LYS A 91 -4.77 -1.52 17.44
N THR A 92 -3.44 -1.51 17.41
CA THR A 92 -2.65 -1.74 16.19
C THR A 92 -2.91 -3.15 15.67
N LYS A 93 -3.29 -3.27 14.40
CA LYS A 93 -3.48 -4.53 13.67
C LYS A 93 -2.75 -4.49 12.34
N ILE A 94 -2.53 -5.65 11.72
CA ILE A 94 -2.10 -5.70 10.32
C ILE A 94 -3.32 -5.41 9.44
N VAL A 95 -3.16 -4.55 8.43
CA VAL A 95 -4.24 -4.24 7.48
C VAL A 95 -4.58 -5.48 6.65
N THR A 96 -5.82 -5.55 6.15
CA THR A 96 -6.12 -6.51 5.08
C THR A 96 -5.30 -6.17 3.84
N THR A 97 -4.93 -7.17 3.05
CA THR A 97 -4.18 -6.99 1.79
C THR A 97 -5.03 -7.27 0.56
N GLU A 98 -6.30 -7.60 0.76
CA GLU A 98 -7.28 -7.86 -0.29
C GLU A 98 -8.58 -7.16 0.03
N LYS A 99 -9.30 -6.79 -1.02
CA LYS A 99 -10.64 -6.24 -0.93
C LYS A 99 -11.47 -6.61 -2.15
N GLU A 100 -12.69 -7.05 -1.90
CA GLU A 100 -13.73 -7.26 -2.89
C GLU A 100 -14.66 -6.05 -3.01
N HIS A 101 -15.11 -5.76 -4.23
CA HIS A 101 -16.13 -4.78 -4.57
C HIS A 101 -17.09 -5.31 -5.64
N ILE A 102 -18.35 -4.92 -5.54
CA ILE A 102 -19.40 -5.31 -6.48
C ILE A 102 -19.80 -4.06 -7.28
N TYR A 103 -19.63 -4.11 -8.59
CA TYR A 103 -20.05 -3.05 -9.50
C TYR A 103 -21.53 -3.16 -9.82
N GLU A 104 -22.23 -2.03 -9.82
CA GLU A 104 -23.63 -1.95 -10.25
C GLU A 104 -23.78 -1.90 -11.79
N LYS A 105 -22.79 -1.33 -12.47
CA LYS A 105 -22.79 -1.13 -13.91
C LYS A 105 -21.72 -1.98 -14.56
N VAL A 106 -22.08 -2.63 -15.67
CA VAL A 106 -21.12 -3.29 -16.55
C VAL A 106 -20.32 -2.24 -17.32
N GLY A 107 -19.10 -2.58 -17.71
CA GLY A 107 -18.23 -1.66 -18.42
C GLY A 107 -16.77 -1.74 -18.02
N LYS A 108 -15.99 -0.78 -18.52
CA LYS A 108 -14.58 -0.63 -18.19
C LYS A 108 -14.46 0.29 -16.98
N HIS A 109 -13.75 -0.17 -15.95
CA HIS A 109 -13.46 0.59 -14.75
C HIS A 109 -11.96 0.68 -14.52
N THR A 110 -11.51 1.83 -14.04
CA THR A 110 -10.13 2.04 -13.60
C THR A 110 -10.12 2.07 -12.09
N ILE A 111 -9.43 1.12 -11.49
CA ILE A 111 -9.24 1.05 -10.04
C ILE A 111 -7.92 1.73 -9.71
N ALA A 112 -7.93 2.66 -8.77
CA ALA A 112 -6.72 3.22 -8.18
C ALA A 112 -6.57 2.75 -6.73
N VAL A 113 -5.36 2.36 -6.37
CA VAL A 113 -4.98 1.97 -5.02
C VAL A 113 -3.89 2.90 -4.54
N ARG A 114 -4.07 3.46 -3.33
CA ARG A 114 -3.06 4.25 -2.63
C ARG A 114 -2.66 3.54 -1.35
N VAL A 115 -1.36 3.40 -1.12
CA VAL A 115 -0.77 2.78 0.07
C VAL A 115 0.12 3.80 0.74
N VAL A 116 0.02 3.91 2.07
CA VAL A 116 0.93 4.70 2.90
C VAL A 116 1.55 3.80 3.95
N ASP A 117 2.87 3.88 4.10
CA ASP A 117 3.60 3.10 5.08
C ASP A 117 3.72 3.77 6.45
N ILE A 118 4.28 3.04 7.40
CA ILE A 118 4.51 3.49 8.79
C ILE A 118 5.54 4.62 8.92
N PHE A 119 6.27 4.94 7.85
CA PHE A 119 7.21 6.05 7.76
C PHE A 119 6.62 7.26 7.01
N GLY A 120 5.38 7.14 6.51
CA GLY A 120 4.67 8.18 5.77
C GLY A 120 4.97 8.23 4.27
N ASN A 121 5.70 7.27 3.69
CA ASN A 121 5.87 7.23 2.23
C ASN A 121 4.59 6.71 1.57
N ASP A 122 4.24 7.29 0.42
CA ASP A 122 3.08 6.86 -0.34
C ASP A 122 3.45 6.24 -1.70
N ALA A 123 2.65 5.25 -2.10
CA ALA A 123 2.68 4.66 -3.42
C ALA A 123 1.27 4.57 -3.99
N THR A 124 1.14 4.80 -5.29
CA THR A 124 -0.13 4.66 -6.01
C THR A 124 0.06 3.70 -7.19
N ALA A 125 -0.92 2.85 -7.41
CA ALA A 125 -0.99 1.98 -8.58
C ALA A 125 -2.41 1.98 -9.13
N THR A 126 -2.54 1.84 -10.44
CA THR A 126 -3.84 1.72 -11.12
C THR A 126 -3.92 0.39 -11.86
N MET A 127 -5.13 -0.11 -12.05
CA MET A 127 -5.42 -1.23 -12.94
C MET A 127 -6.76 -1.02 -13.61
N GLU A 128 -6.91 -1.59 -14.80
CA GLU A 128 -8.19 -1.57 -15.51
C GLU A 128 -8.85 -2.94 -15.41
N VAL A 129 -10.16 -2.95 -15.20
CA VAL A 129 -10.99 -4.15 -15.21
C VAL A 129 -12.16 -3.95 -16.16
N LYS A 130 -12.66 -5.04 -16.72
CA LYS A 130 -13.89 -5.05 -17.50
C LYS A 130 -14.89 -5.96 -16.80
N ILE A 131 -16.03 -5.37 -16.45
CA ILE A 131 -17.18 -6.02 -15.83
C ILE A 131 -18.22 -6.34 -16.89
#